data_AF-J3QRB0-F1
#
_entry.id   AF-J3QRB0-F1
#
_cell.length_a   1.000
_cell.length_b   1.000
_cell.length_c   1.000
_cell.angle_alpha   90.00
_cell.angle_beta   90.00
_cell.angle_gamma   90.00
#
_symmetry.space_group_name_H-M   'P 1'
#
loop_
_entity.id
_entity.type
_entity.pdbx_description
1 polymer ?
#
loop_
_entity_poly.entity_id
_entity_poly.type
_entity_poly.pdbx_seq_one_letter_code
_entity_poly.pdbx_strand_id
1 'polypeptide(L)'
;MTAEEGVQLSQQNAKDFFRVLNLNKKCDTSKHKVLVVSVCPQSLPYFAAKFNLSVTDASRRLCGFLKSLGVHYVFDTTIAADFSILESQKEFVRRYRQHSEEERTLPMLTSACPGWVRYAERVLGRPITAHLCTAKSPQQVMGSLVKDYFARQQNLSP
;
A
#
# COMPACT_ATOMS: atom_id res chain seq x y z
N MET A 1 0.05 -18.21 5.90
CA MET A 1 1.10 -17.21 5.62
C MET A 1 2.12 -17.17 6.74
N THR A 2 2.98 -18.18 6.72
CA THR A 2 4.30 -18.15 7.35
C THR A 2 5.19 -17.07 6.71
N ALA A 3 6.33 -16.76 7.32
CA ALA A 3 7.30 -15.81 6.74
C ALA A 3 7.77 -16.28 5.34
N GLU A 4 7.91 -17.60 5.16
CA GLU A 4 8.28 -18.23 3.87
C GLU A 4 7.22 -18.01 2.79
N GLU A 5 5.94 -18.17 3.12
CA GLU A 5 4.84 -17.85 2.18
C GLU A 5 4.87 -16.36 1.78
N GLY A 6 5.24 -15.47 2.71
CA GLY A 6 5.40 -14.04 2.42
C GLY A 6 6.54 -13.74 1.44
N VAL A 7 7.68 -14.42 1.60
CA VAL A 7 8.83 -14.30 0.68
C VAL A 7 8.47 -14.85 -0.71
N GLN A 8 7.81 -16.01 -0.79
CA GLN A 8 7.37 -16.60 -2.05
C GLN A 8 6.38 -15.69 -2.79
N LEU A 9 5.40 -15.11 -2.10
CA LEU A 9 4.47 -14.14 -2.68
C LEU A 9 5.19 -12.90 -3.20
N SER A 10 6.16 -12.38 -2.47
CA SER A 10 6.98 -11.24 -2.92
C SER A 10 7.77 -11.57 -4.19
N GLN A 11 8.37 -12.76 -4.26
CA GLN A 11 9.11 -13.21 -5.44
C GLN A 11 8.20 -13.42 -6.64
N GLN A 12 7.01 -13.98 -6.43
CA GLN A 12 6.01 -14.16 -7.47
C GLN A 12 5.54 -12.82 -8.04
N ASN A 13 5.25 -11.84 -7.18
CA ASN A 13 4.87 -10.49 -7.60
C ASN A 13 5.94 -9.81 -8.46
N ALA A 14 7.22 -9.96 -8.09
CA ALA A 14 8.32 -9.42 -8.88
C ALA A 14 8.42 -10.09 -10.26
N LYS A 15 8.29 -11.42 -10.33
CA LYS A 15 8.27 -12.16 -11.61
C LYS A 15 7.12 -11.70 -12.50
N ASP A 16 5.94 -11.51 -11.93
CA ASP A 16 4.77 -11.05 -12.66
C ASP A 16 4.93 -9.62 -13.18
N PHE A 17 5.54 -8.74 -12.38
CA PHE A 17 5.88 -7.38 -12.79
C PHE A 17 6.84 -7.37 -14.00
N PHE A 18 7.95 -8.11 -13.93
CA PHE A 18 8.89 -8.19 -15.06
C PHE A 18 8.30 -8.90 -16.27
N ARG A 19 7.41 -9.89 -16.06
CA ARG A 19 6.68 -10.54 -17.15
C ARG A 19 5.85 -9.52 -17.93
N VAL A 20 5.09 -8.64 -17.26
CA VAL A 20 4.29 -7.61 -17.93
C VAL A 20 5.18 -6.59 -18.66
N LEU A 21 6.27 -6.15 -18.04
CA LEU A 21 7.24 -5.26 -18.71
C LEU A 21 7.80 -5.89 -19.99
N ASN A 22 8.18 -7.16 -19.95
CA ASN A 22 8.72 -7.88 -21.11
C ASN A 22 7.66 -8.11 -22.19
N LEU A 23 6.39 -8.31 -21.81
CA LEU A 23 5.29 -8.42 -22.77
C LEU A 23 5.07 -7.09 -23.49
N ASN A 24 5.01 -5.97 -22.76
CA ASN A 24 4.85 -4.63 -23.36
C ASN A 24 5.99 -4.29 -24.34
N LYS A 25 7.22 -4.79 -24.12
CA LYS A 25 8.33 -4.60 -25.06
C LYS A 25 8.18 -5.38 -26.37
N LYS A 26 7.34 -6.42 -26.41
CA LYS A 26 7.19 -7.33 -27.55
C LYS A 26 5.88 -7.13 -28.32
N CYS A 27 4.93 -6.39 -27.77
CA CYS A 27 3.61 -6.17 -28.40
C CYS A 27 3.39 -4.72 -28.77
N ASP A 28 2.45 -4.51 -29.70
CA ASP A 28 1.96 -3.19 -30.09
C ASP A 28 1.40 -2.43 -28.88
N THR A 29 1.48 -1.09 -28.92
CA THR A 29 1.02 -0.20 -27.85
C THR A 29 -0.45 -0.42 -27.50
N SER A 30 -1.29 -0.84 -28.45
CA SER A 30 -2.71 -1.16 -28.21
C SER A 30 -2.93 -2.35 -27.27
N LYS A 31 -1.93 -3.20 -27.08
CA LYS A 31 -1.95 -4.38 -26.20
C LYS A 31 -1.19 -4.16 -24.90
N HIS A 32 -0.67 -2.95 -24.67
CA HIS A 32 0.11 -2.65 -23.47
C HIS A 32 -0.77 -2.71 -22.23
N LYS A 33 -0.29 -3.39 -21.21
CA LYS A 33 -0.86 -3.26 -19.87
C LYS A 33 -0.24 -2.05 -19.21
N VAL A 34 -1.09 -1.15 -18.71
CA VAL A 34 -0.64 0.02 -17.96
C VAL A 34 -0.08 -0.44 -16.62
N LEU A 35 1.19 -0.10 -16.38
CA LEU A 35 1.89 -0.42 -15.15
C LEU A 35 1.99 0.80 -14.25
N VAL A 36 1.54 0.63 -13.01
CA VAL A 36 1.59 1.64 -11.96
C VAL A 36 2.43 1.14 -10.81
N VAL A 37 3.33 1.97 -10.29
CA VAL A 37 4.09 1.72 -9.07
C VAL A 37 3.76 2.80 -8.04
N SER A 38 3.50 2.39 -6.81
CA SER A 38 3.31 3.30 -5.68
C SER A 38 4.51 3.21 -4.75
N VAL A 39 5.14 4.34 -4.45
CA VAL A 39 6.35 4.45 -3.64
C VAL A 39 5.98 5.01 -2.28
N CYS A 40 6.35 4.29 -1.22
CA CYS A 40 6.20 4.77 0.14
C CYS A 40 7.30 5.80 0.47
N PRO A 41 6.96 7.01 0.94
CA PRO A 41 7.95 8.02 1.33
C PRO A 41 8.97 7.50 2.34
N GLN A 42 8.55 6.60 3.24
CA GLN A 42 9.40 6.01 4.27
C GLN A 42 10.51 5.10 3.72
N SER A 43 10.40 4.67 2.46
CA SER A 43 11.46 3.91 1.78
C SER A 43 12.58 4.79 1.23
N LEU A 44 12.32 6.09 1.00
CA LEU A 44 13.26 7.00 0.35
C LEU A 44 14.52 7.29 1.18
N PRO A 45 14.46 7.46 2.52
CA PRO A 45 15.65 7.67 3.33
C PRO A 45 16.70 6.56 3.20
N TYR A 46 16.27 5.30 3.02
CA TYR A 46 17.19 4.19 2.78
C TYR A 46 18.00 4.40 1.49
N PHE A 47 17.33 4.75 0.39
CA PHE A 47 17.99 5.02 -0.89
C PHE A 47 18.87 6.27 -0.82
N ALA A 48 18.40 7.31 -0.14
CA ALA A 48 19.16 8.54 0.09
C ALA A 48 20.50 8.25 0.81
N ALA A 49 20.44 7.51 1.92
CA ALA A 49 21.62 7.10 2.66
C ALA A 49 22.54 6.19 1.83
N LYS A 50 21.99 5.18 1.15
CA LYS A 50 22.77 4.20 0.39
C LYS A 50 23.52 4.80 -0.80
N PHE A 51 22.93 5.79 -1.46
CA PHE A 51 23.52 6.40 -2.65
C PHE A 51 24.12 7.78 -2.40
N ASN A 52 24.21 8.21 -1.14
CA ASN A 52 24.70 9.53 -0.73
C ASN A 52 23.97 10.68 -1.46
N LEU A 53 22.64 10.63 -1.45
CA LEU A 53 21.74 11.58 -2.12
C LEU A 53 20.86 12.30 -1.08
N SER A 54 20.29 13.43 -1.48
CA SER A 54 19.12 13.97 -0.77
C SER A 54 17.91 13.04 -0.93
N VAL A 55 16.95 13.09 0.00
CA VAL A 55 15.69 12.33 -0.11
C VAL A 55 14.93 12.69 -1.38
N THR A 56 14.96 13.98 -1.77
CA THR A 56 14.34 14.45 -3.00
C THR A 56 15.02 13.89 -4.24
N ASP A 57 16.35 13.83 -4.28
CA ASP A 57 17.09 13.23 -5.39
C ASP A 57 16.91 11.72 -5.46
N ALA A 58 16.86 11.04 -4.30
CA ALA A 58 16.54 9.62 -4.23
C ALA A 58 15.15 9.35 -4.84
N SER A 59 14.15 10.17 -4.52
CA SER A 59 12.80 10.09 -5.11
C SER A 59 12.83 10.28 -6.62
N ARG A 60 13.48 11.34 -7.12
CA ARG A 60 13.59 11.61 -8.56
C ARG A 60 14.30 10.49 -9.31
N ARG A 61 15.43 9.99 -8.78
CA ARG A 61 16.20 8.91 -9.40
C ARG A 61 15.44 7.58 -9.38
N LEU A 62 14.75 7.26 -8.29
CA LEU A 62 13.91 6.07 -8.20
C LEU A 62 12.75 6.14 -9.21
N CYS A 63 12.08 7.28 -9.31
CA CYS A 63 11.04 7.52 -10.31
C CYS A 63 11.58 7.37 -11.73
N GLY A 64 12.72 7.99 -12.04
CA GLY A 64 13.39 7.89 -13.34
C GLY A 64 13.78 6.45 -13.68
N PHE A 65 14.34 5.71 -12.73
CA PHE A 65 14.67 4.31 -12.88
C PHE A 65 13.43 3.46 -13.21
N LEU A 66 12.35 3.58 -12.43
CA LEU A 66 11.11 2.84 -12.68
C LEU A 66 10.51 3.17 -14.05
N LYS A 67 10.52 4.45 -14.45
CA LYS A 67 10.08 4.87 -15.79
C LYS A 67 10.96 4.28 -16.90
N SER A 68 12.29 4.26 -16.72
CA SER A 68 13.21 3.64 -17.68
C SER A 68 13.00 2.14 -17.86
N LEU A 69 12.44 1.45 -16.86
CA LEU A 69 12.07 0.03 -16.97
C LEU A 69 10.82 -0.19 -17.85
N GLY A 70 9.96 0.83 -17.98
CA GLY A 70 8.67 0.76 -18.69
C GLY A 70 7.44 0.94 -17.81
N VAL A 71 7.60 1.42 -16.57
CA VAL A 71 6.46 1.81 -15.71
C VAL A 71 5.84 3.10 -16.25
N HIS A 72 4.51 3.14 -16.36
CA HIS A 72 3.79 4.28 -16.94
C HIS A 72 3.58 5.38 -15.90
N TYR A 73 3.15 4.99 -14.70
CA TYR A 73 2.85 5.91 -13.61
C TYR A 73 3.57 5.52 -12.33
N VAL A 74 4.19 6.50 -11.68
CA VAL A 74 4.83 6.36 -10.37
C VAL A 74 4.17 7.35 -9.42
N PHE A 75 3.53 6.85 -8.37
CA PHE A 75 2.80 7.66 -7.40
C PHE A 75 3.47 7.63 -6.03
N ASP A 76 3.40 8.74 -5.31
CA ASP A 76 3.74 8.83 -3.90
C ASP A 76 2.53 8.42 -3.05
N THR A 77 2.72 7.57 -2.02
CA THR A 77 1.62 7.09 -1.18
C THR A 77 1.18 8.05 -0.06
N THR A 78 1.73 9.26 0.02
CA THR A 78 1.41 10.24 1.08
C THR A 78 -0.09 10.51 1.16
N ILE A 79 -0.74 10.78 0.02
CA ILE A 79 -2.19 11.02 0.01
C ILE A 79 -3.00 9.82 0.53
N ALA A 80 -2.55 8.61 0.24
CA ALA A 80 -3.20 7.39 0.72
C ALA A 80 -2.96 7.18 2.22
N ALA A 81 -1.81 7.62 2.75
CA ALA A 81 -1.54 7.66 4.17
C ALA A 81 -2.45 8.66 4.89
N ASP A 82 -2.65 9.85 4.31
CA ASP A 82 -3.55 10.87 4.87
C ASP A 82 -4.99 10.34 4.97
N PHE A 83 -5.51 9.70 3.92
CA PHE A 83 -6.82 9.06 3.96
C PHE A 83 -6.90 7.97 5.04
N SER A 84 -5.88 7.12 5.17
CA SER A 84 -5.83 6.08 6.21
C SER A 84 -5.88 6.67 7.62
N ILE A 85 -5.16 7.78 7.85
CA ILE A 85 -5.16 8.52 9.12
C ILE A 85 -6.54 9.13 9.40
N LEU A 86 -7.14 9.81 8.42
CA LEU A 86 -8.45 10.46 8.57
C LEU A 86 -9.54 9.44 8.90
N GLU A 87 -9.55 8.28 8.22
CA GLU A 87 -10.53 7.23 8.51
C GLU A 87 -10.29 6.58 9.88
N SER A 88 -9.03 6.35 10.26
CA SER A 88 -8.68 5.85 11.61
C SER A 88 -9.12 6.84 12.70
N GLN A 89 -8.93 8.13 12.48
CA GLN A 89 -9.34 9.20 13.40
C GLN A 89 -10.86 9.25 13.54
N LYS A 90 -11.60 9.22 12.43
CA LYS A 90 -13.08 9.21 12.44
C LYS A 90 -13.60 8.02 13.24
N GLU A 91 -13.04 6.84 13.02
CA GLU A 91 -13.42 5.65 13.76
C GLU A 91 -13.11 5.78 15.25
N PHE A 92 -11.92 6.28 15.61
CA PHE A 92 -11.56 6.51 17.00
C PHE A 92 -12.53 7.46 17.70
N VAL A 93 -12.79 8.63 17.10
CA VAL A 93 -13.73 9.62 17.66
C VAL A 93 -15.12 9.03 17.82
N ARG A 94 -15.59 8.23 16.85
CA ARG A 94 -16.87 7.53 16.94
C ARG A 94 -16.90 6.55 18.12
N ARG A 95 -15.90 5.66 18.23
CA ARG A 95 -15.80 4.69 19.34
C ARG A 95 -15.69 5.37 20.70
N TYR A 96 -14.93 6.47 20.77
CA TYR A 96 -14.76 7.24 22.01
C TYR A 96 -16.06 7.90 22.47
N ARG A 97 -16.82 8.51 21.56
CA ARG A 97 -18.11 9.15 21.90
C ARG A 97 -19.23 8.16 22.23
N GLN A 98 -19.19 6.97 21.64
CA GLN A 98 -20.19 5.91 21.83
C GLN A 98 -19.83 4.94 22.95
N HIS A 99 -18.68 5.12 23.62
CA HIS A 99 -18.22 4.19 24.63
C HIS A 99 -19.20 4.15 25.81
N SER A 100 -19.74 2.95 26.08
CA SER A 100 -20.47 2.61 27.29
C SER A 100 -19.79 1.42 27.98
N GLU A 101 -20.13 1.17 29.25
CA GLU A 101 -19.62 0.01 29.99
C GLU A 101 -20.04 -1.34 29.36
N GLU A 102 -21.16 -1.32 28.63
CA GLU A 102 -21.75 -2.47 27.94
C GLU A 102 -21.10 -2.75 26.57
N GLU A 103 -20.64 -1.72 25.84
CA GLU A 103 -19.91 -1.84 24.57
C GLU A 103 -18.44 -1.40 24.71
N ARG A 104 -17.59 -2.32 25.18
CA ARG A 104 -16.14 -2.12 25.32
C ARG A 104 -15.42 -2.24 23.97
N THR A 105 -15.58 -1.24 23.11
CA THR A 105 -14.87 -1.13 21.81
C THR A 105 -13.51 -0.43 21.92
N LEU A 106 -13.15 0.00 23.13
CA LEU A 106 -11.88 0.61 23.50
C LEU A 106 -11.07 -0.34 24.42
N PRO A 107 -9.72 -0.32 24.35
CA PRO A 107 -8.87 0.55 23.52
C PRO A 107 -9.00 0.26 22.02
N MET A 108 -8.67 1.22 21.16
CA MET A 108 -8.62 1.00 19.71
C MET A 108 -7.18 0.77 19.27
N LEU A 109 -6.95 -0.32 18.54
CA LEU A 109 -5.65 -0.77 18.07
C LEU A 109 -5.51 -0.52 16.57
N THR A 110 -4.36 -0.03 16.12
CA THR A 110 -4.12 0.22 14.69
C THR A 110 -4.10 -1.06 13.87
N SER A 111 -4.43 -0.99 12.58
CA SER A 111 -4.46 -2.15 11.67
C SER A 111 -3.60 -1.99 10.40
N ALA A 112 -2.84 -0.89 10.28
CA ALA A 112 -2.05 -0.62 9.07
C ALA A 112 -0.91 -1.62 8.82
N CYS A 113 -0.42 -2.32 9.86
CA CYS A 113 0.66 -3.30 9.74
C CYS A 113 0.08 -4.72 9.51
N PRO A 114 0.33 -5.35 8.36
CA PRO A 114 -0.22 -6.68 8.06
C PRO A 114 0.36 -7.78 8.97
N GLY A 115 1.60 -7.62 9.45
CA GLY A 115 2.21 -8.56 10.39
C GLY A 115 1.50 -8.53 11.75
N TRP A 116 1.17 -7.34 12.23
CA TRP A 116 0.41 -7.16 13.47
C TRP A 116 -1.01 -7.73 13.36
N VAL A 117 -1.75 -7.38 12.30
CA VAL A 117 -3.11 -7.91 12.08
C VAL A 117 -3.10 -9.44 12.04
N ARG A 118 -2.13 -10.04 11.34
CA ARG A 118 -1.98 -11.50 11.30
C ARG A 118 -1.70 -12.10 12.67
N TYR A 119 -0.84 -11.49 13.46
CA TYR A 119 -0.54 -11.95 14.82
C TYR A 119 -1.79 -11.86 15.71
N ALA A 120 -2.51 -10.74 15.66
CA ALA A 120 -3.77 -10.55 16.37
C ALA A 120 -4.81 -11.62 16.00
N GLU A 121 -5.00 -11.89 14.71
CA GLU A 121 -5.96 -12.89 14.23
C GLU A 121 -5.59 -14.33 14.62
N ARG A 122 -4.31 -14.70 14.48
CA ARG A 122 -3.88 -16.10 14.63
C ARG A 122 -3.48 -16.50 16.04
N VAL A 123 -2.97 -15.55 16.82
CA VAL A 123 -2.41 -15.83 18.15
C VAL A 123 -3.29 -15.28 19.25
N LEU A 124 -3.82 -14.05 19.09
CA LEU A 124 -4.55 -13.37 20.16
C LEU A 124 -6.07 -13.57 20.10
N GLY A 125 -6.60 -13.81 18.90
CA GLY A 125 -8.02 -14.14 18.67
C GLY A 125 -9.00 -13.00 18.95
N ARG A 126 -10.28 -13.37 19.13
CA ARG A 126 -11.41 -12.43 19.27
C ARG A 126 -11.23 -11.33 20.34
N PRO A 127 -10.64 -11.60 21.52
CA PRO A 127 -10.45 -10.56 22.54
C PRO A 127 -9.62 -9.38 22.07
N ILE A 128 -8.78 -9.53 21.04
CA ILE A 128 -7.96 -8.45 20.49
C ILE A 128 -8.47 -7.98 19.14
N THR A 129 -8.97 -8.88 18.28
CA THR A 129 -9.42 -8.47 16.94
C THR A 129 -10.63 -7.54 16.96
N ALA A 130 -11.49 -7.60 17.98
CA ALA A 130 -12.58 -6.64 18.17
C ALA A 130 -12.08 -5.19 18.38
N HIS A 131 -10.85 -5.03 18.87
CA HIS A 131 -10.23 -3.74 19.13
C HIS A 131 -9.49 -3.18 17.91
N LEU A 132 -9.29 -3.97 16.85
CA LEU A 132 -8.61 -3.49 15.64
C LEU A 132 -9.44 -2.43 14.91
N CYS A 133 -8.74 -1.41 14.43
CA CYS A 133 -9.23 -0.39 13.51
C CYS A 133 -9.66 -1.03 12.19
N THR A 134 -10.78 -0.57 11.64
CA THR A 134 -11.33 -1.04 10.36
C THR A 134 -10.83 -0.22 9.17
N ALA A 135 -10.14 0.90 9.41
CA ALA A 135 -9.54 1.69 8.34
C ALA A 135 -8.53 0.86 7.53
N LYS A 136 -8.55 1.03 6.20
CA LYS A 136 -7.61 0.39 5.29
C LYS A 136 -6.19 0.94 5.51
N SER A 137 -5.18 0.09 5.32
CA SER A 137 -3.78 0.53 5.28
C SER A 137 -3.51 1.48 4.10
N PRO A 138 -2.47 2.34 4.17
CA PRO A 138 -2.13 3.24 3.07
C PRO A 138 -1.93 2.53 1.72
N GLN A 139 -1.34 1.33 1.73
CA GLN A 139 -1.16 0.52 0.52
C GLN A 139 -2.51 0.05 -0.07
N GLN A 140 -3.45 -0.38 0.77
CA GLN A 140 -4.79 -0.76 0.31
C GLN A 140 -5.59 0.44 -0.19
N VAL A 141 -5.49 1.58 0.50
CA VAL A 141 -6.11 2.84 0.06
C VAL A 141 -5.56 3.25 -1.31
N MET A 142 -4.23 3.24 -1.49
CA MET A 142 -3.62 3.57 -2.78
C MET A 142 -4.06 2.59 -3.89
N GLY A 143 -4.16 1.30 -3.57
CA GLY A 143 -4.69 0.30 -4.50
C GLY A 143 -6.10 0.65 -4.99
N SER A 144 -7.00 1.04 -4.08
CA SER A 144 -8.33 1.54 -4.44
C SER A 144 -8.28 2.85 -5.24
N LEU A 145 -7.45 3.83 -4.85
CA LEU A 145 -7.32 5.09 -5.59
C LEU A 145 -6.85 4.87 -7.04
N VAL A 146 -5.87 3.99 -7.24
CA VAL A 146 -5.34 3.68 -8.58
C VAL A 146 -6.37 2.92 -9.41
N LYS A 147 -6.96 1.86 -8.86
CA LYS A 147 -7.83 0.95 -9.62
C LYS A 147 -9.25 1.49 -9.81
N ASP A 148 -9.75 2.32 -8.90
CA ASP A 148 -11.11 2.86 -9.02
C ASP A 148 -11.09 4.28 -9.59
N TYR A 149 -10.40 5.21 -8.93
CA TYR A 149 -10.47 6.61 -9.30
C TYR A 149 -9.61 6.94 -10.52
N PHE A 150 -8.33 6.61 -10.47
CA PHE A 150 -7.39 6.92 -11.55
C PHE A 150 -7.69 6.14 -12.83
N ALA A 151 -7.99 4.84 -12.73
CA ALA A 151 -8.34 4.04 -13.90
C ALA A 151 -9.58 4.59 -14.63
N ARG A 152 -10.64 4.96 -13.92
CA ARG A 152 -11.83 5.60 -14.52
C ARG A 152 -11.49 6.93 -15.19
N GLN A 153 -10.70 7.78 -14.54
CA GLN A 153 -10.26 9.07 -15.09
C GLN A 153 -9.46 8.91 -16.39
N GLN A 154 -8.70 7.82 -16.52
CA GLN A 154 -7.90 7.51 -17.71
C GLN A 154 -8.62 6.60 -18.73
N ASN A 155 -9.90 6.25 -18.49
CA ASN A 155 -10.65 5.27 -19.29
C ASN A 155 -9.93 3.91 -19.44
N LEU A 156 -9.28 3.45 -18.37
CA LEU A 156 -8.57 2.18 -18.30
C LEU A 156 -9.39 1.12 -17.53
N SER A 157 -9.26 -0.14 -17.93
CA SER A 157 -9.80 -1.28 -17.18
C SER A 157 -8.88 -1.68 -16.02
N PRO A 158 -9.39 -1.88 -14.78
CA PRO A 158 -8.60 -2.19 -13.57
C PRO A 158 -7.94 -3.57 -13.50
#